data_AF-A0A6G2UVC6-F1
#
_entry.id   AF-A0A6G2UVC6-F1
#
_cell.length_a   1.000
_cell.length_b   1.000
_cell.length_c   1.000
_cell.angle_alpha   90.00
_cell.angle_beta   90.00
_cell.angle_gamma   90.00
#
_symmetry.space_group_name_H-M   'P 1'
#
loop_
_entity.id
_entity.type
_entity.pdbx_description
1 polymer ?
#
loop_
_entity_poly.entity_id
_entity_poly.type
_entity_poly.pdbx_seq_one_letter_code
_entity_poly.pdbx_strand_id
1 'polypeptide(L)'
;APEGAEDGARRLGRSMRLGLGAYLAISVLLAFGTGAATHMSPGMLIGFLVYATVAAFLHELLVGIASMHSGWFPAFAIALITLLLGILIGFPPEALVVLSGFTAATGPAFADMGYDLKTGYLLRGENADPAFELEGRRQQLIAAMIGFGVAIAVVLVSYRMFFDNGQTAPIDAAYVAAIKAGPSVETAKHLALWAVPGAVVQLVGGAKRQLGILLATGLLITTPMAGWMVAAGIAARVLAPRLLGRDVKGDLEVFAGGAIAGDALYSFGNGVFKAAK
;
A
#
# COMPACT_ATOMS: atom_id res chain seq x y z
N ALA A 1 21.05 -12.50 25.49
CA ALA A 1 21.10 -11.72 26.73
C ALA A 1 19.91 -10.75 26.78
N PRO A 2 19.16 -10.69 27.89
CA PRO A 2 17.96 -9.85 28.03
C PRO A 2 18.23 -8.34 27.84
N GLU A 3 19.45 -7.88 28.10
CA GLU A 3 19.89 -6.48 27.86
C GLU A 3 19.82 -6.06 26.37
N GLY A 4 20.07 -7.00 25.43
CA GLY A 4 19.96 -6.71 24.00
C GLY A 4 18.51 -6.60 23.51
N ALA A 5 17.57 -7.24 24.20
CA ALA A 5 16.14 -7.16 23.88
C ALA A 5 15.53 -5.84 24.39
N GLU A 6 15.94 -5.38 25.58
CA GLU A 6 15.53 -4.08 26.12
C GLU A 6 16.06 -2.91 25.27
N ASP A 7 17.32 -2.94 24.84
CA ASP A 7 17.88 -1.91 23.98
C ASP A 7 17.21 -1.91 22.59
N GLY A 8 16.88 -3.09 22.08
CA GLY A 8 16.07 -3.26 20.86
C GLY A 8 14.68 -2.64 20.96
N ALA A 9 13.97 -2.90 22.06
CA ALA A 9 12.63 -2.35 22.30
C ALA A 9 12.66 -0.81 22.43
N ARG A 10 13.68 -0.26 23.12
CA ARG A 10 13.86 1.20 23.24
C ARG A 10 14.16 1.85 21.89
N ARG A 11 15.02 1.24 21.07
CA ARG A 11 15.34 1.72 19.70
C ARG A 11 14.12 1.66 18.78
N LEU A 12 13.33 0.60 18.86
CA LEU A 12 12.07 0.47 18.13
C LEU A 12 11.09 1.56 18.54
N GLY A 13 10.84 1.74 19.85
CA GLY A 13 9.93 2.77 20.36
C GLY A 13 10.36 4.19 19.96
N ARG A 14 11.68 4.47 19.96
CA ARG A 14 12.21 5.75 19.46
C ARG A 14 11.95 5.92 17.96
N SER A 15 12.15 4.88 17.17
CA SER A 15 11.93 4.92 15.71
C SER A 15 10.45 5.12 15.38
N MET A 16 9.54 4.44 16.09
CA MET A 16 8.10 4.62 15.95
C MET A 16 7.66 6.05 16.29
N ARG A 17 8.20 6.64 17.37
CA ARG A 17 7.93 8.04 17.74
C ARG A 17 8.42 9.03 16.70
N LEU A 18 9.61 8.80 16.13
CA LEU A 18 10.16 9.62 15.06
C LEU A 18 9.30 9.52 13.80
N GLY A 19 8.88 8.30 13.42
CA GLY A 19 7.97 8.08 12.30
C GLY A 19 6.64 8.79 12.48
N LEU A 20 6.02 8.67 13.67
CA LEU A 20 4.78 9.39 13.99
C LEU A 20 4.94 10.92 13.91
N GLY A 21 6.07 11.45 14.41
CA GLY A 21 6.39 12.87 14.32
C GLY A 21 6.61 13.33 12.86
N ALA A 22 7.25 12.52 12.03
CA ALA A 22 7.44 12.80 10.62
C ALA A 22 6.10 12.81 9.86
N TYR A 23 5.21 11.85 10.14
CA TYR A 23 3.86 11.85 9.55
C TYR A 23 3.02 13.03 9.99
N LEU A 24 3.16 13.48 11.24
CA LEU A 24 2.49 14.70 11.68
C LEU A 24 2.99 15.91 10.90
N ALA A 25 4.31 16.04 10.72
CA ALA A 25 4.88 17.12 9.92
C ALA A 25 4.37 17.09 8.48
N ILE A 26 4.33 15.92 7.84
CA ILE A 26 3.80 15.76 6.48
C ILE A 26 2.31 16.09 6.42
N SER A 27 1.52 15.62 7.39
CA SER A 27 0.08 15.91 7.50
C SER A 27 -0.18 17.42 7.58
N VAL A 28 0.62 18.15 8.38
CA VAL A 28 0.58 19.61 8.44
C VAL A 28 0.94 20.22 7.08
N LEU A 29 2.07 19.83 6.50
CA LEU A 29 2.51 20.36 5.20
C LEU A 29 1.47 20.15 4.10
N LEU A 30 0.81 18.98 4.06
CA LEU A 30 -0.24 18.68 3.10
C LEU A 30 -1.51 19.47 3.38
N ALA A 31 -1.97 19.53 4.63
CA ALA A 31 -3.19 20.26 4.98
C ALA A 31 -3.10 21.75 4.60
N PHE A 32 -1.95 22.39 4.85
CA PHE A 32 -1.74 23.79 4.49
C PHE A 32 -1.33 23.97 3.02
N GLY A 33 -0.43 23.14 2.50
CA GLY A 33 0.09 23.27 1.14
C GLY A 33 -0.93 22.99 0.03
N THR A 34 -1.95 22.17 0.31
CA THR A 34 -3.06 21.90 -0.61
C THR A 34 -4.24 22.84 -0.43
N GLY A 35 -4.25 23.66 0.62
CA GLY A 35 -5.38 24.52 1.00
C GLY A 35 -6.51 23.80 1.75
N ALA A 36 -6.43 22.49 1.98
CA ALA A 36 -7.46 21.74 2.70
C ALA A 36 -7.77 22.32 4.10
N ALA A 37 -6.77 22.89 4.77
CA ALA A 37 -6.93 23.55 6.06
C ALA A 37 -7.95 24.70 6.05
N THR A 38 -8.14 25.37 4.90
CA THR A 38 -9.07 26.51 4.76
C THR A 38 -10.55 26.10 4.79
N HIS A 39 -10.83 24.82 4.56
CA HIS A 39 -12.18 24.24 4.56
C HIS A 39 -12.59 23.65 5.92
N MET A 40 -11.75 23.77 6.94
CA MET A 40 -11.98 23.17 8.26
C MET A 40 -11.96 24.23 9.36
N SER A 41 -12.83 24.07 10.37
CA SER A 41 -12.69 24.84 11.61
C SER A 41 -11.39 24.45 12.35
N PRO A 42 -10.86 25.29 13.26
CA PRO A 42 -9.63 24.95 13.99
C PRO A 42 -9.70 23.60 14.72
N GLY A 43 -10.84 23.27 15.33
CA GLY A 43 -11.04 21.98 15.99
C GLY A 43 -11.06 20.80 15.01
N MET A 44 -11.74 20.97 13.87
CA MET A 44 -11.78 19.93 12.83
C MET A 44 -10.41 19.74 12.17
N LEU A 45 -9.63 20.81 11.99
CA LEU A 45 -8.26 20.74 11.50
C LEU A 45 -7.36 19.95 12.45
N ILE A 46 -7.43 20.21 13.76
CA ILE A 46 -6.69 19.42 14.75
C ILE A 46 -7.09 17.94 14.68
N GLY A 47 -8.40 17.66 14.61
CA GLY A 47 -8.93 16.31 14.44
C GLY A 47 -8.40 15.63 13.18
N PHE A 48 -8.39 16.35 12.05
CA PHE A 48 -7.87 15.87 10.77
C PHE A 48 -6.38 15.56 10.85
N LEU A 49 -5.57 16.47 11.40
CA LEU A 49 -4.13 16.28 11.49
C LEU A 49 -3.77 15.05 12.32
N VAL A 50 -4.43 14.86 13.48
CA VAL A 50 -4.25 13.68 14.32
C VAL A 50 -4.71 12.43 13.58
N TYR A 51 -5.90 12.45 12.98
CA TYR A 51 -6.46 11.32 12.27
C TYR A 51 -5.59 10.89 11.08
N ALA A 52 -5.22 11.82 10.20
CA ALA A 52 -4.39 11.55 9.03
C ALA A 52 -3.00 11.02 9.42
N THR A 53 -2.40 11.54 10.49
CA THR A 53 -1.12 11.06 11.01
C THR A 53 -1.22 9.61 11.48
N VAL A 54 -2.20 9.31 12.32
CA VAL A 54 -2.41 7.95 12.85
C VAL A 54 -2.78 7.00 11.72
N ALA A 55 -3.62 7.43 10.79
CA ALA A 55 -4.03 6.62 9.66
C ALA A 55 -2.86 6.28 8.72
N ALA A 56 -2.01 7.26 8.39
CA ALA A 56 -0.82 7.05 7.58
C ALA A 56 0.16 6.06 8.24
N PHE A 57 0.36 6.22 9.56
CA PHE A 57 1.21 5.33 10.35
C PHE A 57 0.65 3.89 10.44
N LEU A 58 -0.65 3.74 10.72
CA LEU A 58 -1.29 2.43 10.76
C LEU A 58 -1.31 1.78 9.38
N HIS A 59 -1.56 2.56 8.32
CA HIS A 59 -1.50 2.08 6.95
C HIS A 59 -0.13 1.49 6.63
N GLU A 60 0.95 2.23 6.90
CA GLU A 60 2.32 1.74 6.72
C GLU A 60 2.56 0.39 7.42
N LEU A 61 2.22 0.31 8.70
CA LEU A 61 2.44 -0.90 9.49
C LEU A 61 1.61 -2.09 9.00
N LEU A 62 0.31 -1.89 8.75
CA LEU A 62 -0.58 -2.96 8.31
C LEU A 62 -0.16 -3.49 6.93
N VAL A 63 0.19 -2.60 6.00
CA VAL A 63 0.61 -2.94 4.64
C VAL A 63 1.99 -3.64 4.67
N GLY A 64 2.94 -3.16 5.47
CA GLY A 64 4.24 -3.80 5.64
C GLY A 64 4.18 -5.18 6.28
N ILE A 65 3.41 -5.34 7.35
CA ILE A 65 3.23 -6.63 8.00
C ILE A 65 2.56 -7.61 7.02
N ALA A 66 1.55 -7.15 6.27
CA ALA A 66 0.91 -7.94 5.22
C ALA A 66 1.88 -8.40 4.14
N SER A 67 2.73 -7.50 3.67
CA SER A 67 3.73 -7.80 2.66
C SER A 67 4.71 -8.86 3.18
N MET A 68 5.28 -8.67 4.36
CA MET A 68 6.28 -9.56 4.94
C MET A 68 5.73 -10.98 5.19
N HIS A 69 4.46 -11.13 5.53
CA HIS A 69 3.84 -12.43 5.78
C HIS A 69 3.31 -13.12 4.53
N SER A 70 2.62 -12.40 3.65
CA SER A 70 1.84 -13.00 2.57
C SER A 70 2.47 -12.88 1.18
N GLY A 71 3.48 -12.01 1.01
CA GLY A 71 3.98 -11.69 -0.33
C GLY A 71 3.07 -10.70 -1.09
N TRP A 72 2.01 -10.20 -0.45
CA TRP A 72 1.04 -9.28 -1.02
C TRP A 72 0.71 -8.14 -0.05
N PHE A 73 0.36 -6.95 -0.57
CA PHE A 73 0.14 -5.76 0.26
C PHE A 73 -1.17 -5.01 -0.12
N PRO A 74 -2.13 -4.86 0.81
CA PRO A 74 -3.48 -4.29 0.57
C PRO A 74 -3.53 -2.75 0.59
N ALA A 75 -2.52 -2.07 0.06
CA ALA A 75 -2.36 -0.61 0.27
C ALA A 75 -3.64 0.18 -0.06
N PHE A 76 -4.23 -0.06 -1.23
CA PHE A 76 -5.41 0.67 -1.67
C PHE A 76 -6.67 0.39 -0.84
N ALA A 77 -6.86 -0.85 -0.39
CA ALA A 77 -8.02 -1.23 0.41
C ALA A 77 -7.94 -0.63 1.82
N ILE A 78 -6.75 -0.62 2.43
CA ILE A 78 -6.57 0.00 3.76
C ILE A 78 -6.76 1.52 3.67
N ALA A 79 -6.24 2.16 2.62
CA ALA A 79 -6.48 3.58 2.38
C ALA A 79 -7.97 3.89 2.14
N LEU A 80 -8.72 3.00 1.46
CA LEU A 80 -10.18 3.13 1.32
C LEU A 80 -10.90 3.08 2.67
N ILE A 81 -10.52 2.15 3.55
CA ILE A 81 -11.12 2.04 4.89
C ILE A 81 -10.88 3.32 5.69
N THR A 82 -9.65 3.84 5.65
CA THR A 82 -9.31 5.13 6.24
C THR A 82 -10.17 6.26 5.66
N LEU A 83 -10.31 6.32 4.34
CA LEU A 83 -11.13 7.33 3.67
C LEU A 83 -12.59 7.28 4.15
N LEU A 84 -13.16 6.08 4.22
CA LEU A 84 -14.54 5.85 4.67
C LEU A 84 -14.74 6.28 6.14
N LEU A 85 -13.78 5.98 7.02
CA LEU A 85 -13.81 6.46 8.39
C LEU A 85 -13.70 8.00 8.45
N GLY A 86 -12.86 8.60 7.62
CA GLY A 86 -12.78 10.06 7.48
C GLY A 86 -14.10 10.69 7.04
N ILE A 87 -14.81 10.05 6.10
CA ILE A 87 -16.16 10.46 5.66
C ILE A 87 -17.12 10.40 6.84
N LEU A 88 -17.10 9.31 7.64
CA LEU A 88 -17.97 9.16 8.81
C LEU A 88 -17.67 10.17 9.93
N ILE A 89 -16.41 10.58 10.09
CA ILE A 89 -16.01 11.66 11.00
C ILE A 89 -16.56 13.02 10.52
N GLY A 90 -16.82 13.15 9.21
CA GLY A 90 -17.39 14.36 8.60
C GLY A 90 -16.35 15.35 8.10
N PHE A 91 -15.15 14.87 7.72
CA PHE A 91 -14.17 15.75 7.07
C PHE A 91 -14.66 16.23 5.69
N PRO A 92 -14.31 17.45 5.28
CA PRO A 92 -14.73 17.98 3.99
C PRO A 92 -14.07 17.23 2.82
N PRO A 93 -14.69 17.21 1.62
CA PRO A 93 -14.18 16.48 0.45
C PRO A 93 -12.73 16.76 0.11
N GLU A 94 -12.28 18.02 0.20
CA GLU A 94 -10.91 18.43 -0.10
C GLU A 94 -9.91 17.76 0.85
N ALA A 95 -10.24 17.72 2.15
CA ALA A 95 -9.42 17.05 3.16
C ALA A 95 -9.41 15.53 2.96
N LEU A 96 -10.54 14.95 2.53
CA LEU A 96 -10.65 13.52 2.24
C LEU A 96 -9.80 13.09 1.03
N VAL A 97 -9.74 13.92 -0.02
CA VAL A 97 -8.82 13.70 -1.15
C VAL A 97 -7.38 13.68 -0.66
N VAL A 98 -6.97 14.68 0.14
CA VAL A 98 -5.61 14.74 0.70
C VAL A 98 -5.30 13.54 1.58
N LEU A 99 -6.25 13.15 2.44
CA LEU A 99 -6.14 11.97 3.31
C LEU A 99 -5.92 10.68 2.50
N SER A 100 -6.71 10.46 1.45
CA SER A 100 -6.59 9.27 0.61
C SER A 100 -5.24 9.20 -0.09
N GLY A 101 -4.77 10.31 -0.69
CA GLY A 101 -3.46 10.37 -1.33
C GLY A 101 -2.31 10.18 -0.34
N PHE A 102 -2.38 10.85 0.82
CA PHE A 102 -1.35 10.74 1.85
C PHE A 102 -1.23 9.31 2.38
N THR A 103 -2.35 8.68 2.75
CA THR A 103 -2.33 7.32 3.30
C THR A 103 -1.99 6.28 2.25
N ALA A 104 -2.46 6.40 1.01
CA ALA A 104 -2.08 5.48 -0.06
C ALA A 104 -0.58 5.53 -0.41
N ALA A 105 0.09 6.66 -0.19
CA ALA A 105 1.50 6.84 -0.48
C ALA A 105 2.47 6.19 0.53
N THR A 106 2.00 5.77 1.73
CA THR A 106 2.91 5.25 2.77
C THR A 106 3.21 3.77 2.60
N GLY A 107 2.17 2.93 2.62
CA GLY A 107 2.30 1.48 2.67
C GLY A 107 3.17 0.83 1.57
N PRO A 108 3.06 1.20 0.28
CA PRO A 108 3.82 0.53 -0.78
C PRO A 108 5.34 0.62 -0.61
N ALA A 109 5.87 1.78 -0.23
CA ALA A 109 7.31 1.98 -0.04
C ALA A 109 7.85 1.12 1.11
N PHE A 110 7.08 1.01 2.20
CA PHE A 110 7.46 0.17 3.33
C PHE A 110 7.32 -1.32 3.03
N ALA A 111 6.31 -1.71 2.24
CA ALA A 111 6.15 -3.08 1.78
C ALA A 111 7.32 -3.54 0.90
N ASP A 112 7.77 -2.68 -0.02
CA ASP A 112 8.90 -2.91 -0.91
C ASP A 112 10.20 -3.12 -0.13
N MET A 113 10.50 -2.23 0.81
CA MET A 113 11.64 -2.37 1.71
C MET A 113 11.55 -3.65 2.56
N GLY A 114 10.34 -4.05 2.97
CA GLY A 114 10.10 -5.31 3.65
C GLY A 114 10.44 -6.54 2.79
N TYR A 115 10.11 -6.52 1.50
CA TYR A 115 10.47 -7.58 0.56
C TYR A 115 11.96 -7.64 0.30
N ASP A 116 12.59 -6.49 0.07
CA ASP A 116 14.02 -6.43 -0.18
C ASP A 116 14.79 -7.00 1.01
N LEU A 117 14.53 -6.49 2.22
CA LEU A 117 15.22 -6.95 3.42
C LEU A 117 14.99 -8.45 3.67
N LYS A 118 13.77 -8.96 3.47
CA LYS A 118 13.46 -10.39 3.60
C LYS A 118 14.18 -11.23 2.55
N THR A 119 14.17 -10.80 1.29
CA THR A 119 14.84 -11.50 0.19
C THR A 119 16.35 -11.54 0.45
N GLY A 120 16.93 -10.41 0.86
CA GLY A 120 18.32 -10.31 1.24
C GLY A 120 18.68 -11.25 2.40
N TYR A 121 17.87 -11.28 3.45
CA TYR A 121 18.07 -12.16 4.60
C TYR A 121 18.10 -13.64 4.21
N LEU A 122 17.19 -14.07 3.32
CA LEU A 122 17.17 -15.45 2.82
C LEU A 122 18.40 -15.76 1.95
N LEU A 123 18.75 -14.88 1.01
CA LEU A 123 19.89 -15.07 0.10
C LEU A 123 21.24 -15.07 0.81
N ARG A 124 21.36 -14.39 1.97
CA ARG A 124 22.58 -14.33 2.78
C ARG A 124 22.68 -15.44 3.83
N GLY A 125 21.78 -16.42 3.80
CA GLY A 125 21.83 -17.59 4.68
C GLY A 125 21.28 -17.34 6.08
N GLU A 126 20.24 -16.52 6.20
CA GLU A 126 19.45 -16.34 7.43
C GLU A 126 20.28 -15.92 8.66
N ASN A 127 21.23 -15.00 8.45
CA ASN A 127 22.18 -14.50 9.46
C ASN A 127 23.23 -15.56 9.90
N ALA A 128 23.64 -16.45 8.98
CA ALA A 128 24.79 -17.32 9.16
C ALA A 128 26.11 -16.55 9.39
N ASP A 129 26.27 -15.38 8.73
CA ASP A 129 27.35 -14.42 8.98
C ASP A 129 26.75 -13.05 9.35
N PRO A 130 26.79 -12.65 10.63
CA PRO A 130 26.23 -11.37 11.07
C PRO A 130 26.90 -10.13 10.47
N ALA A 131 28.20 -10.20 10.13
CA ALA A 131 28.90 -9.07 9.54
C ALA A 131 28.48 -8.87 8.08
N PHE A 132 28.38 -9.98 7.34
CA PHE A 132 27.85 -9.96 5.98
C PHE A 132 26.37 -9.55 5.92
N GLU A 133 25.56 -10.00 6.88
CA GLU A 133 24.15 -9.59 6.99
C GLU A 133 24.02 -8.08 7.23
N LEU A 134 24.83 -7.53 8.14
CA LEU A 134 24.79 -6.10 8.46
C LEU A 134 25.18 -5.24 7.26
N GLU A 135 26.25 -5.61 6.55
CA GLU A 135 26.66 -4.90 5.34
C GLU A 135 25.64 -5.05 4.22
N GLY A 136 25.07 -6.26 4.04
CA GLY A 136 24.00 -6.50 3.07
C GLY A 136 22.79 -5.61 3.29
N ARG A 137 22.32 -5.50 4.54
CA ARG A 137 21.21 -4.59 4.91
C ARG A 137 21.54 -3.12 4.63
N ARG A 138 22.80 -2.72 4.83
CA ARG A 138 23.26 -1.35 4.53
C ARG A 138 23.19 -1.07 3.02
N GLN A 139 23.65 -1.99 2.19
CA GLN A 139 23.58 -1.86 0.74
C GLN A 139 22.13 -1.81 0.24
N GLN A 140 21.25 -2.62 0.81
CA GLN A 140 19.81 -2.58 0.49
C GLN A 140 19.18 -1.24 0.85
N LEU A 141 19.52 -0.67 2.02
CA LEU A 141 19.08 0.67 2.38
C LEU A 141 19.56 1.73 1.39
N ILE A 142 20.84 1.67 0.98
CA ILE A 142 21.39 2.61 0.00
C ILE A 142 20.67 2.49 -1.34
N ALA A 143 20.48 1.27 -1.85
CA ALA A 143 19.78 1.01 -3.10
C ALA A 143 18.32 1.53 -3.05
N ALA A 144 17.61 1.26 -1.95
CA ALA A 144 16.26 1.75 -1.74
C ALA A 144 16.20 3.29 -1.73
N MET A 145 17.15 3.96 -1.06
CA MET A 145 17.21 5.43 -1.04
C MET A 145 17.53 6.03 -2.42
N ILE A 146 18.36 5.37 -3.22
CA ILE A 146 18.62 5.77 -4.61
C ILE A 146 17.34 5.62 -5.43
N GLY A 147 16.68 4.45 -5.35
CA GLY A 147 15.41 4.20 -6.04
C GLY A 147 14.33 5.21 -5.66
N PHE A 148 14.21 5.53 -4.37
CA PHE A 148 13.31 6.55 -3.87
C PHE A 148 13.61 7.94 -4.46
N GLY A 149 14.88 8.34 -4.52
CA GLY A 149 15.29 9.60 -5.15
C GLY A 149 14.96 9.66 -6.65
N VAL A 150 15.21 8.57 -7.38
CA VAL A 150 14.85 8.46 -8.81
C VAL A 150 13.33 8.55 -8.99
N ALA A 151 12.55 7.86 -8.14
CA ALA A 151 11.10 7.89 -8.19
C ALA A 151 10.56 9.32 -8.00
N ILE A 152 11.09 10.09 -7.05
CA ILE A 152 10.74 11.51 -6.87
C ILE A 152 11.02 12.31 -8.14
N ALA A 153 12.22 12.16 -8.72
CA ALA A 153 12.59 12.89 -9.93
C ALA A 153 11.66 12.55 -11.10
N VAL A 154 11.38 11.27 -11.34
CA VAL A 154 10.47 10.80 -12.40
C VAL A 154 9.06 11.35 -12.19
N VAL A 155 8.52 11.29 -10.96
CA VAL A 155 7.19 11.84 -10.66
C VAL A 155 7.16 13.35 -10.90
N LEU A 156 8.16 14.11 -10.43
CA LEU A 156 8.22 15.57 -10.59
C LEU A 156 8.21 16.01 -12.07
N VAL A 157 8.85 15.25 -12.96
CA VAL A 157 8.89 15.59 -14.38
C VAL A 157 7.71 15.04 -15.19
N SER A 158 7.02 14.01 -14.71
CA SER A 158 5.98 13.30 -15.48
C SER A 158 4.55 13.51 -14.98
N TYR A 159 4.32 13.94 -13.72
CA TYR A 159 2.96 13.95 -13.17
C TYR A 159 1.95 14.80 -13.99
N ARG A 160 2.38 15.98 -14.47
CA ARG A 160 1.53 16.87 -15.28
C ARG A 160 1.06 16.17 -16.55
N MET A 161 1.98 15.47 -17.20
CA MET A 161 1.70 14.72 -18.42
C MET A 161 0.57 13.71 -18.22
N PHE A 162 0.57 12.98 -17.11
CA PHE A 162 -0.52 12.04 -16.80
C PHE A 162 -1.84 12.78 -16.51
N PHE A 163 -1.79 13.82 -15.68
CA PHE A 163 -2.99 14.56 -15.29
C PHE A 163 -3.65 15.33 -16.44
N ASP A 164 -2.85 15.94 -17.32
CA ASP A 164 -3.34 16.68 -18.50
C ASP A 164 -4.08 15.74 -19.48
N ASN A 165 -3.72 14.46 -19.48
CA ASN A 165 -4.39 13.41 -20.25
C ASN A 165 -5.52 12.70 -19.48
N GLY A 166 -5.90 13.20 -18.30
CA GLY A 166 -6.93 12.60 -17.45
C GLY A 166 -6.57 11.20 -16.95
N GLN A 167 -5.27 10.87 -16.90
CA GLN A 167 -4.79 9.58 -16.43
C GLN A 167 -4.52 9.64 -14.92
N THR A 168 -5.31 8.87 -14.17
CA THR A 168 -5.14 8.67 -12.73
C THR A 168 -5.11 7.18 -12.42
N ALA A 169 -4.78 6.82 -11.18
CA ALA A 169 -4.83 5.42 -10.80
C ALA A 169 -6.31 4.95 -10.84
N PRO A 170 -6.62 3.74 -11.33
CA PRO A 170 -8.00 3.26 -11.41
C PRO A 170 -8.75 3.28 -10.07
N ILE A 171 -8.03 3.11 -8.96
CA ILE A 171 -8.58 3.17 -7.60
C ILE A 171 -9.16 4.55 -7.25
N ASP A 172 -8.66 5.62 -7.85
CA ASP A 172 -9.08 6.99 -7.54
C ASP A 172 -10.57 7.19 -7.86
N ALA A 173 -11.10 6.47 -8.86
CA ALA A 173 -12.53 6.47 -9.17
C ALA A 173 -13.37 5.91 -8.00
N ALA A 174 -12.88 4.90 -7.31
CA ALA A 174 -13.55 4.34 -6.12
C ALA A 174 -13.49 5.32 -4.94
N TYR A 175 -12.37 6.01 -4.75
CA TYR A 175 -12.25 7.07 -3.73
C TYR A 175 -13.20 8.23 -3.99
N VAL A 176 -13.26 8.71 -5.24
CA VAL A 176 -14.19 9.78 -5.64
C VAL A 176 -15.65 9.34 -5.45
N ALA A 177 -16.00 8.11 -5.82
CA ALA A 177 -17.34 7.58 -5.63
C ALA A 177 -17.71 7.54 -4.13
N ALA A 178 -16.80 7.08 -3.27
CA ALA A 178 -17.00 7.05 -1.83
C ALA A 178 -17.20 8.46 -1.25
N ILE A 179 -16.36 9.43 -1.63
CA ILE A 179 -16.47 10.82 -1.17
C ILE A 179 -17.81 11.43 -1.61
N LYS A 180 -18.21 11.23 -2.87
CA LYS A 180 -19.48 11.74 -3.41
C LYS A 180 -20.71 11.10 -2.76
N ALA A 181 -20.63 9.83 -2.38
CA ALA A 181 -21.70 9.16 -1.65
C ALA A 181 -21.91 9.79 -0.25
N GLY A 182 -20.85 10.37 0.32
CA GLY A 182 -20.89 11.11 1.58
C GLY A 182 -21.23 10.25 2.80
N PRO A 183 -21.33 10.87 3.98
CA PRO A 183 -21.71 10.17 5.19
C PRO A 183 -23.21 9.84 5.15
N SER A 184 -23.54 8.56 5.01
CA SER A 184 -24.90 8.08 5.19
C SER A 184 -24.95 6.99 6.25
N VAL A 185 -26.02 6.99 7.06
CA VAL A 185 -26.28 5.92 8.05
C VAL A 185 -26.36 4.56 7.36
N GLU A 186 -26.81 4.53 6.12
CA GLU A 186 -26.87 3.34 5.27
C GLU A 186 -25.47 2.84 4.89
N THR A 187 -24.55 3.73 4.50
CA THR A 187 -23.14 3.40 4.23
C THR A 187 -22.47 2.83 5.48
N ALA A 188 -22.67 3.45 6.66
CA ALA A 188 -22.13 2.95 7.92
C ALA A 188 -22.68 1.56 8.26
N LYS A 189 -23.99 1.33 8.06
CA LYS A 189 -24.62 0.02 8.24
C LYS A 189 -24.08 -1.03 7.28
N HIS A 190 -23.92 -0.69 6.00
CA HIS A 190 -23.35 -1.61 5.02
C HIS A 190 -21.90 -1.95 5.34
N LEU A 191 -21.08 -1.00 5.77
CA LEU A 191 -19.71 -1.27 6.21
C LEU A 191 -19.68 -2.21 7.41
N ALA A 192 -20.52 -1.96 8.42
CA ALA A 192 -20.62 -2.84 9.58
C ALA A 192 -21.10 -4.25 9.20
N LEU A 193 -22.09 -4.35 8.32
CA LEU A 193 -22.65 -5.63 7.85
C LEU A 193 -21.62 -6.43 7.04
N TRP A 194 -20.94 -5.79 6.09
CA TRP A 194 -19.93 -6.43 5.23
C TRP A 194 -18.60 -6.69 5.93
N ALA A 195 -18.30 -5.98 7.02
CA ALA A 195 -17.19 -6.33 7.89
C ALA A 195 -17.36 -7.73 8.52
N VAL A 196 -18.59 -8.21 8.72
CA VAL A 196 -18.84 -9.54 9.30
C VAL A 196 -18.37 -10.69 8.38
N PRO A 197 -18.81 -10.79 7.09
CA PRO A 197 -18.25 -11.77 6.17
C PRO A 197 -16.73 -11.68 6.03
N GLY A 198 -16.18 -10.46 5.94
CA GLY A 198 -14.73 -10.24 5.88
C GLY A 198 -14.01 -10.81 7.11
N ALA A 199 -14.54 -10.55 8.30
CA ALA A 199 -14.01 -11.07 9.56
C ALA A 199 -14.13 -12.60 9.64
N VAL A 200 -15.27 -13.17 9.24
CA VAL A 200 -15.46 -14.63 9.23
C VAL A 200 -14.46 -15.30 8.28
N VAL A 201 -14.30 -14.80 7.06
CA VAL A 201 -13.33 -15.33 6.09
C VAL A 201 -11.90 -15.18 6.61
N GLN A 202 -11.58 -14.05 7.25
CA GLN A 202 -10.28 -13.83 7.86
C GLN A 202 -9.99 -14.78 9.03
N LEU A 203 -10.99 -15.05 9.88
CA LEU A 203 -10.88 -15.98 11.00
C LEU A 203 -10.68 -17.41 10.50
N VAL A 204 -11.46 -17.86 9.51
CA VAL A 204 -11.35 -19.19 8.91
C VAL A 204 -10.01 -19.37 8.18
N GLY A 205 -9.55 -18.33 7.46
CA GLY A 205 -8.27 -18.34 6.75
C GLY A 205 -7.04 -18.27 7.66
N GLY A 206 -7.21 -17.83 8.90
CA GLY A 206 -6.13 -17.53 9.83
C GLY A 206 -5.34 -16.26 9.47
N ALA A 207 -4.65 -15.71 10.47
CA ALA A 207 -3.92 -14.43 10.34
C ALA A 207 -2.83 -14.45 9.24
N LYS A 208 -2.24 -15.62 8.97
CA LYS A 208 -1.15 -15.76 7.98
C LYS A 208 -1.61 -15.59 6.53
N ARG A 209 -2.87 -15.92 6.20
CA ARG A 209 -3.36 -15.97 4.82
C ARG A 209 -4.09 -14.70 4.37
N GLN A 210 -4.51 -13.87 5.32
CA GLN A 210 -5.13 -12.57 5.03
C GLN A 210 -6.34 -12.63 4.07
N LEU A 211 -7.10 -13.73 4.13
CA LEU A 211 -8.17 -14.01 3.16
C LEU A 211 -9.29 -12.96 3.17
N GLY A 212 -9.61 -12.38 4.33
CA GLY A 212 -10.64 -11.34 4.41
C GLY A 212 -10.22 -10.06 3.70
N ILE A 213 -8.93 -9.72 3.80
CA ILE A 213 -8.35 -8.56 3.11
C ILE A 213 -8.30 -8.79 1.60
N LEU A 214 -7.89 -9.98 1.16
CA LEU A 214 -7.89 -10.36 -0.26
C LEU A 214 -9.31 -10.30 -0.86
N LEU A 215 -10.31 -10.78 -0.13
CA LEU A 215 -11.71 -10.68 -0.54
C LEU A 215 -12.15 -9.22 -0.69
N ALA A 216 -11.88 -8.38 0.32
CA ALA A 216 -12.24 -6.97 0.28
C ALA A 216 -11.60 -6.25 -0.91
N THR A 217 -10.31 -6.49 -1.17
CA THR A 217 -9.63 -5.91 -2.34
C THR A 217 -10.19 -6.44 -3.66
N GLY A 218 -10.51 -7.74 -3.74
CA GLY A 218 -11.15 -8.34 -4.91
C GLY A 218 -12.50 -7.70 -5.24
N LEU A 219 -13.30 -7.33 -4.22
CA LEU A 219 -14.58 -6.63 -4.40
C LEU A 219 -14.42 -5.20 -4.95
N LEU A 220 -13.22 -4.61 -4.86
CA LEU A 220 -12.94 -3.30 -5.48
C LEU A 220 -12.67 -3.42 -6.99
N ILE A 221 -12.46 -4.62 -7.50
CA ILE A 221 -12.26 -4.87 -8.93
C ILE A 221 -13.63 -4.92 -9.61
N THR A 222 -14.03 -3.81 -10.21
CA THR A 222 -15.33 -3.67 -10.87
C THR A 222 -15.38 -4.30 -12.27
N THR A 223 -14.28 -4.90 -12.74
CA THR A 223 -14.16 -5.45 -14.09
C THR A 223 -14.25 -6.98 -14.06
N PRO A 224 -15.34 -7.60 -14.56
CA PRO A 224 -15.49 -9.07 -14.53
C PRO A 224 -14.35 -9.82 -15.23
N MET A 225 -13.79 -9.23 -16.29
CA MET A 225 -12.66 -9.80 -17.03
C MET A 225 -11.42 -10.00 -16.17
N ALA A 226 -11.15 -9.08 -15.22
CA ALA A 226 -10.04 -9.22 -14.30
C ALA A 226 -10.24 -10.44 -13.38
N GLY A 227 -11.48 -10.72 -12.95
CA GLY A 227 -11.83 -11.92 -12.21
C GLY A 227 -11.53 -13.21 -12.99
N TRP A 228 -11.88 -13.24 -14.29
CA TRP A 228 -11.56 -14.37 -15.17
C TRP A 228 -10.05 -14.54 -15.38
N MET A 229 -9.29 -13.45 -15.52
CA MET A 229 -7.83 -13.53 -15.60
C MET A 229 -7.22 -14.10 -14.33
N VAL A 230 -7.70 -13.68 -13.15
CA VAL A 230 -7.25 -14.26 -11.86
C VAL A 230 -7.59 -15.75 -11.80
N ALA A 231 -8.80 -16.15 -12.19
CA ALA A 231 -9.19 -17.56 -12.23
C ALA A 231 -8.30 -18.38 -13.18
N ALA A 232 -8.00 -17.85 -14.36
CA ALA A 232 -7.08 -18.47 -15.32
C ALA A 232 -5.66 -18.59 -14.77
N GLY A 233 -5.15 -17.55 -14.10
CA GLY A 233 -3.85 -17.57 -13.44
C GLY A 233 -3.77 -18.62 -12.31
N ILE A 234 -4.83 -18.75 -11.50
CA ILE A 234 -4.93 -19.80 -10.47
C ILE A 234 -4.95 -21.19 -11.13
N ALA A 235 -5.74 -21.37 -12.19
CA ALA A 235 -5.79 -22.63 -12.93
C ALA A 235 -4.39 -22.99 -13.47
N ALA A 236 -3.69 -22.05 -14.10
CA ALA A 236 -2.32 -22.24 -14.57
C ALA A 236 -1.36 -22.61 -13.43
N ARG A 237 -1.41 -21.87 -12.30
CA ARG A 237 -0.57 -22.14 -11.11
C ARG A 237 -0.79 -23.54 -10.53
N VAL A 238 -2.00 -24.08 -10.61
CA VAL A 238 -2.36 -25.41 -10.11
C VAL A 238 -2.04 -26.52 -11.11
N LEU A 239 -2.31 -26.29 -12.41
CA LEU A 239 -2.18 -27.30 -13.46
C LEU A 239 -0.76 -27.44 -13.99
N ALA A 240 -0.02 -26.33 -14.18
CA ALA A 240 1.31 -26.38 -14.79
C ALA A 240 2.29 -27.28 -14.00
N PRO A 241 2.38 -27.24 -12.65
CA PRO A 241 3.25 -28.15 -11.91
C PRO A 241 2.80 -29.63 -11.97
N ARG A 242 1.53 -29.89 -12.28
CA ARG A 242 0.98 -31.24 -12.41
C ARG A 242 1.22 -31.83 -13.80
N LEU A 243 1.26 -30.98 -14.83
CA LEU A 243 1.40 -31.39 -16.22
C LEU A 243 2.86 -31.37 -16.70
N LEU A 244 3.67 -30.43 -16.21
CA LEU A 244 5.00 -30.14 -16.74
C LEU A 244 6.15 -30.43 -15.74
N GLY A 245 5.82 -30.93 -14.54
CA GLY A 245 6.79 -31.22 -13.49
C GLY A 245 6.93 -30.10 -12.46
N ARG A 246 7.58 -30.40 -11.33
CA ARG A 246 7.64 -29.50 -10.16
C ARG A 246 8.57 -28.30 -10.37
N ASP A 247 9.54 -28.41 -11.26
CA ASP A 247 10.57 -27.39 -11.48
C ASP A 247 10.01 -26.11 -12.14
N VAL A 248 8.89 -26.25 -12.88
CA VAL A 248 8.19 -25.13 -13.56
C VAL A 248 7.67 -24.07 -12.58
N LYS A 249 7.60 -24.36 -11.27
CA LYS A 249 7.17 -23.36 -10.28
C LYS A 249 8.07 -22.13 -10.24
N GLY A 250 9.39 -22.32 -10.35
CA GLY A 250 10.35 -21.22 -10.38
C GLY A 250 10.19 -20.39 -11.64
N ASP A 251 10.07 -21.05 -12.79
CA ASP A 251 9.88 -20.38 -14.08
C ASP A 251 8.59 -19.55 -14.11
N LEU A 252 7.49 -20.06 -13.52
CA LEU A 252 6.24 -19.32 -13.40
C LEU A 252 6.37 -18.08 -12.52
N GLU A 253 7.19 -18.12 -11.47
CA GLU A 253 7.43 -16.97 -10.59
C GLU A 253 8.27 -15.91 -11.30
N VAL A 254 9.30 -16.31 -12.05
CA VAL A 254 10.10 -15.42 -12.89
C VAL A 254 9.25 -14.79 -14.00
N PHE A 255 8.43 -15.61 -14.68
CA PHE A 255 7.49 -15.13 -15.70
C PHE A 255 6.50 -14.12 -15.14
N ALA A 256 5.93 -14.39 -13.96
CA ALA A 256 5.00 -13.47 -13.31
C ALA A 256 5.67 -12.12 -13.01
N GLY A 257 6.89 -12.12 -12.45
CA GLY A 257 7.66 -10.89 -12.23
C GLY A 257 7.94 -10.13 -13.53
N GLY A 258 8.35 -10.84 -14.58
CA GLY A 258 8.59 -10.25 -15.91
C GLY A 258 7.33 -9.66 -16.55
N ALA A 259 6.19 -10.33 -16.43
CA ALA A 259 4.91 -9.82 -16.94
C ALA A 259 4.47 -8.53 -16.23
N ILE A 260 4.64 -8.45 -14.91
CA ILE A 260 4.33 -7.24 -14.14
C ILE A 260 5.26 -6.10 -14.53
N ALA A 261 6.57 -6.35 -14.62
CA ALA A 261 7.54 -5.34 -15.04
C ALA A 261 7.27 -4.86 -16.48
N GLY A 262 6.96 -5.78 -17.38
CA GLY A 262 6.61 -5.47 -18.77
C GLY A 262 5.35 -4.62 -18.88
N ASP A 263 4.29 -4.95 -18.13
CA ASP A 263 3.05 -4.18 -18.09
C ASP A 263 3.28 -2.75 -17.55
N ALA A 264 4.11 -2.60 -16.51
CA ALA A 264 4.47 -1.30 -15.96
C ALA A 264 5.23 -0.44 -16.99
N LEU A 265 6.21 -1.02 -17.69
CA LEU A 265 6.96 -0.33 -18.75
C LEU A 265 6.07 0.04 -19.94
N TYR A 266 5.20 -0.87 -20.38
CA TYR A 266 4.26 -0.62 -21.45
C TYR A 266 3.27 0.48 -21.08
N SER A 267 2.67 0.42 -19.89
CA SER A 267 1.69 1.40 -19.41
C SER A 267 2.31 2.78 -19.27
N PHE A 268 3.52 2.88 -18.71
CA PHE A 268 4.27 4.14 -18.64
C PHE A 268 4.60 4.67 -20.04
N GLY A 269 5.20 3.84 -20.89
CA GLY A 269 5.59 4.23 -22.25
C GLY A 269 4.40 4.65 -23.13
N ASN A 270 3.29 3.93 -23.03
CA ASN A 270 2.05 4.26 -23.73
C ASN A 270 1.43 5.58 -23.22
N GLY A 271 1.49 5.83 -21.91
CA GLY A 271 1.12 7.12 -21.32
C GLY A 271 1.94 8.27 -21.91
N VAL A 272 3.27 8.11 -21.91
CA VAL A 272 4.20 9.10 -22.49
C VAL A 272 3.94 9.31 -23.98
N PHE A 273 3.74 8.23 -24.75
CA PHE A 273 3.48 8.33 -26.19
C PHE A 273 2.17 9.06 -26.50
N LYS A 274 1.09 8.74 -25.77
CA LYS A 274 -0.20 9.41 -25.94
C LYS A 274 -0.11 10.89 -25.61
N ALA A 275 0.67 11.24 -24.59
CA ALA A 275 0.85 12.62 -24.18
C ALA A 275 1.74 13.47 -25.10
N ALA A 276 2.61 12.83 -25.86
CA ALA A 276 3.46 13.49 -26.85
C ALA A 276 2.74 13.79 -28.18
N LYS A 277 1.50 13.32 -28.35
CA LYS A 277 0.67 13.47 -29.55
C LYS A 277 -0.39 14.54 -29.35
#